data_AF-A0A0Q4CTR7-F1
#
_entry.id   AF-A0A0Q4CTR7-F1
#
_cell.length_a   1.000
_cell.length_b   1.000
_cell.length_c   1.000
_cell.angle_alpha   90.00
_cell.angle_beta   90.00
_cell.angle_gamma   90.00
#
_symmetry.space_group_name_H-M   'P 1'
#
loop_
_entity.id
_entity.type
_entity.pdbx_description
1 polymer ?
#
loop_
_entity_poly.entity_id
_entity_poly.type
_entity_poly.pdbx_seq_one_letter_code
_entity_poly.pdbx_strand_id
1 'polypeptide(L)'
;MNISPADFASLLCSRLCHDLLSPVGALNNGLELLADEHDPDMRARCLELLADSARASANKLKFFRLAFGASGGLGDSIDTREARAALEGLFGDNHRVQLGWMVDAPSLPKPAVKVLLNLALIAGDALVRGGQLDIGAERTANGIDIAVRADGLRIVLDAELRGALLGDAAMMTPRAAAACLARELVEQSGGTLQVSPVDSPVLLFGASLVTG
;
A
#
# COMPACT_ATOMS: atom_id res chain seq x y z
N MET A 1 1.30 -4.13 21.40
CA MET A 1 1.88 -5.21 20.55
C MET A 1 2.69 -6.21 21.39
N ASN A 2 2.54 -7.51 21.15
CA ASN A 2 3.29 -8.60 21.83
C ASN A 2 4.60 -9.03 21.10
N ILE A 3 5.09 -8.22 20.17
CA ILE A 3 6.31 -8.48 19.38
C ILE A 3 7.35 -7.39 19.67
N SER A 4 8.63 -7.75 19.68
CA SER A 4 9.68 -6.75 19.86
C SER A 4 9.74 -5.80 18.64
N PRO A 5 10.13 -4.53 18.81
CA PRO A 5 10.31 -3.62 17.68
C PRO A 5 11.28 -4.16 16.61
N ALA A 6 12.29 -4.94 17.02
CA ALA A 6 13.26 -5.55 16.11
C ALA A 6 12.64 -6.66 15.26
N ASP A 7 11.81 -7.51 15.86
CA ASP A 7 11.11 -8.58 15.13
C ASP A 7 10.06 -7.97 14.18
N PHE A 8 9.33 -6.93 14.62
CA PHE A 8 8.39 -6.23 13.75
C PHE A 8 9.10 -5.57 12.55
N ALA A 9 10.24 -4.92 12.78
CA ALA A 9 11.07 -4.40 11.70
C ALA A 9 11.53 -5.50 10.74
N SER A 10 11.88 -6.69 11.25
CA SER A 10 12.25 -7.85 10.44
C SER A 10 11.08 -8.38 9.59
N LEU A 11 9.86 -8.39 10.11
CA LEU A 11 8.66 -8.76 9.34
C LEU A 11 8.39 -7.76 8.21
N LEU A 12 8.48 -6.45 8.49
CA LEU A 12 8.37 -5.41 7.47
C LEU A 12 9.47 -5.56 6.40
N CYS A 13 10.73 -5.74 6.79
CA CYS A 13 11.83 -5.96 5.85
C CYS A 13 11.56 -7.19 4.97
N SER A 14 11.07 -8.29 5.56
CA SER A 14 10.72 -9.51 4.81
C SER A 14 9.64 -9.25 3.77
N ARG A 15 8.60 -8.47 4.11
CA ARG A 15 7.54 -8.06 3.18
C ARG A 15 8.07 -7.21 2.03
N LEU A 16 8.88 -6.20 2.34
CA LEU A 16 9.47 -5.30 1.35
C LEU A 16 10.36 -6.06 0.37
N CYS A 17 11.22 -6.96 0.87
CA CYS A 17 12.07 -7.81 0.04
C CYS A 17 11.24 -8.74 -0.85
N HIS A 18 10.22 -9.39 -0.30
CA HIS A 18 9.31 -10.24 -1.06
C HIS A 18 8.65 -9.48 -2.22
N ASP A 19 8.12 -8.28 -1.96
CA ASP A 19 7.38 -7.53 -2.97
C ASP A 19 8.28 -6.94 -4.07
N LEU A 20 9.56 -6.70 -3.78
CA LEU A 20 10.57 -6.26 -4.77
C LEU A 20 11.18 -7.41 -5.56
N LEU A 21 11.20 -8.62 -5.00
CA LEU A 21 11.89 -9.77 -5.60
C LEU A 21 11.37 -10.07 -7.01
N SER A 22 10.06 -9.96 -7.24
CA SER A 22 9.45 -10.24 -8.55
C SER A 22 9.90 -9.28 -9.65
N PRO A 23 9.71 -7.95 -9.56
CA PRO A 23 10.12 -7.04 -10.63
C PRO A 23 11.66 -6.94 -10.76
N VAL A 24 12.41 -7.11 -9.67
CA VAL A 24 13.89 -7.17 -9.75
C VAL A 24 14.37 -8.47 -10.40
N GLY A 25 13.72 -9.60 -10.12
CA GLY A 25 14.02 -10.87 -10.78
C GLY A 25 13.70 -10.82 -12.27
N ALA A 26 12.58 -10.18 -12.66
CA ALA A 26 12.22 -9.98 -14.05
C ALA A 26 13.26 -9.14 -14.82
N LEU A 27 13.86 -8.14 -14.16
CA LEU A 27 14.99 -7.38 -14.73
C LEU A 27 16.19 -8.27 -15.03
N ASN A 28 16.63 -9.09 -14.07
CA ASN A 28 17.77 -9.97 -14.26
C ASN A 28 17.51 -10.99 -15.38
N ASN A 29 16.34 -11.63 -15.38
CA ASN A 29 15.95 -12.58 -16.42
C ASN A 29 15.90 -11.91 -17.80
N GLY A 30 15.41 -10.68 -17.89
CA GLY A 30 15.38 -9.91 -19.14
C GLY A 30 16.78 -9.57 -19.67
N LEU A 31 17.75 -9.29 -18.77
CA LEU A 31 19.14 -9.05 -19.15
C LEU A 31 19.82 -10.32 -19.64
N GLU A 32 19.57 -11.45 -18.99
CA GLU A 32 20.06 -12.76 -19.43
C GLU A 32 19.53 -13.12 -20.82
N LEU A 33 18.22 -12.96 -21.05
CA LEU A 33 17.61 -13.17 -22.36
C LEU A 33 18.21 -12.24 -23.43
N LEU A 34 18.42 -10.97 -23.10
CA LEU A 34 18.97 -9.99 -24.04
C LEU A 34 20.43 -10.26 -24.42
N ALA A 35 21.19 -10.97 -23.58
CA ALA A 35 22.60 -11.28 -23.83
C ALA A 35 22.77 -12.25 -25.02
N ASP A 36 21.91 -13.26 -25.11
CA ASP A 36 21.99 -14.32 -26.12
C ASP A 36 20.99 -14.14 -27.29
N GLU A 37 20.10 -13.15 -27.21
CA GLU A 37 19.10 -12.86 -28.25
C GLU A 37 19.68 -11.98 -29.37
N HIS A 38 19.54 -12.45 -30.61
CA HIS A 38 20.09 -11.80 -31.81
C HIS A 38 18.99 -11.29 -32.76
N ASP A 39 17.76 -11.78 -32.60
CA ASP A 39 16.63 -11.31 -33.40
C ASP A 39 16.21 -9.89 -32.98
N PRO A 40 16.20 -8.90 -33.89
CA PRO A 40 15.90 -7.50 -33.56
C PRO A 40 14.55 -7.29 -32.87
N ASP A 41 13.51 -8.01 -33.30
CA ASP A 41 12.16 -7.85 -32.77
C ASP A 41 12.03 -8.46 -31.36
N MET A 42 12.69 -9.59 -31.12
CA MET A 42 12.79 -10.18 -29.77
C MET A 42 13.60 -9.31 -28.82
N ARG A 43 14.70 -8.70 -29.27
CA ARG A 43 15.49 -7.74 -28.47
C ARG A 43 14.68 -6.52 -28.08
N ALA A 44 13.89 -5.96 -29.01
CA ALA A 44 13.01 -4.83 -28.72
C ALA A 44 11.99 -5.19 -27.61
N ARG A 45 11.36 -6.36 -27.70
CA ARG A 45 10.45 -6.86 -26.65
C ARG A 45 11.14 -7.08 -25.31
N CYS A 46 12.39 -7.58 -25.30
CA CYS A 46 13.15 -7.71 -24.06
C CYS A 46 13.43 -6.34 -23.42
N LEU A 47 13.77 -5.32 -24.21
CA LEU A 47 13.96 -3.96 -23.72
C LEU A 47 12.67 -3.35 -23.14
N GLU A 48 11.52 -3.61 -23.75
CA GLU A 48 10.21 -3.22 -23.21
C GLU A 48 9.95 -3.88 -21.84
N LEU A 49 10.15 -5.20 -21.73
CA LEU A 49 9.99 -5.94 -20.47
C LEU A 49 10.93 -5.42 -19.37
N LEU A 50 12.18 -5.07 -19.73
CA LEU A 50 13.13 -4.45 -18.82
C LEU A 50 12.65 -3.07 -18.34
N ALA A 51 12.18 -2.24 -19.27
CA ALA A 51 11.67 -0.91 -18.94
C ALA A 51 10.45 -0.97 -18.01
N ASP A 52 9.52 -1.90 -18.27
CA ASP A 52 8.34 -2.12 -17.43
C ASP A 52 8.72 -2.63 -16.04
N SER A 53 9.66 -3.59 -15.96
CA SER A 53 10.13 -4.13 -14.68
C SER A 53 10.89 -3.09 -13.85
N ALA A 54 11.66 -2.21 -14.51
CA ALA A 54 12.34 -1.08 -13.87
C ALA A 54 11.32 -0.07 -13.31
N ARG A 55 10.29 0.26 -14.10
CA ARG A 55 9.21 1.16 -13.68
C ARG A 55 8.44 0.59 -12.50
N ALA A 56 8.05 -0.67 -12.55
CA ALA A 56 7.37 -1.36 -11.45
C ALA A 56 8.21 -1.36 -10.16
N SER A 57 9.52 -1.61 -10.28
CA SER A 57 10.46 -1.53 -9.16
C SER A 57 10.53 -0.12 -8.55
N ALA A 58 10.65 0.91 -9.38
CA ALA A 58 10.71 2.30 -8.94
C ALA A 58 9.41 2.76 -8.28
N ASN A 59 8.26 2.38 -8.85
CA ASN A 59 6.93 2.67 -8.30
C ASN A 59 6.75 2.04 -6.91
N LYS A 60 7.13 0.76 -6.75
CA LYS A 60 7.11 0.09 -5.44
C LYS A 60 8.02 0.77 -4.43
N LEU A 61 9.25 1.12 -4.80
CA LEU A 61 10.17 1.83 -3.90
C LEU A 61 9.62 3.20 -3.47
N LYS A 62 9.02 3.96 -4.40
CA LYS A 62 8.37 5.24 -4.09
C LYS A 62 7.23 5.05 -3.09
N PHE A 63 6.39 4.04 -3.30
CA PHE A 63 5.32 3.70 -2.37
C PHE A 63 5.87 3.29 -1.00
N PHE A 64 6.85 2.39 -0.94
CA PHE A 64 7.44 1.91 0.31
C PHE A 64 8.08 3.02 1.15
N ARG A 65 8.75 3.95 0.49
CA ARG A 65 9.35 5.12 1.14
C ARG A 65 8.30 5.95 1.91
N LEU A 66 7.10 6.09 1.37
CA LEU A 66 6.02 6.86 2.00
C LEU A 66 5.21 6.03 3.01
N ALA A 67 4.86 4.79 2.66
CA ALA A 67 3.98 3.94 3.47
C ALA A 67 4.68 3.35 4.70
N PHE A 68 5.98 3.04 4.60
CA PHE A 68 6.75 2.36 5.64
C PHE A 68 7.94 3.18 6.13
N GLY A 69 8.60 3.92 5.24
CA GLY A 69 9.82 4.67 5.55
C GLY A 69 9.64 5.81 6.56
N ALA A 70 10.75 6.26 7.12
CA ALA A 70 10.80 7.49 7.93
C ALA A 70 10.85 8.78 7.07
N SER A 71 11.08 8.61 5.76
CA SER A 71 11.56 9.65 4.84
C SER A 71 10.45 10.21 3.95
N GLY A 72 9.56 11.01 4.51
CA GLY A 72 8.63 11.87 3.76
C GLY A 72 8.85 13.34 4.12
N GLY A 73 9.63 14.09 3.33
CA GLY A 73 9.83 15.53 3.50
C GLY A 73 10.66 15.97 4.72
N LEU A 74 11.19 17.20 4.65
CA LEU A 74 11.64 17.99 5.82
C LEU A 74 10.37 18.49 6.54
N GLY A 75 10.10 17.99 7.75
CA GLY A 75 8.92 18.35 8.55
C GLY A 75 7.98 17.17 8.84
N ASP A 76 6.85 17.43 9.51
CA ASP A 76 5.93 16.39 10.02
C ASP A 76 4.72 16.10 9.11
N SER A 77 4.71 16.68 7.90
CA SER A 77 3.64 16.53 6.92
C SER A 77 4.15 16.09 5.54
N ILE A 78 3.27 15.44 4.77
CA ILE A 78 3.54 14.94 3.42
C ILE A 78 2.50 15.54 2.46
N ASP A 79 2.95 15.97 1.28
CA ASP A 79 2.08 16.44 0.19
C ASP A 79 1.17 15.30 -0.28
N THR A 80 -0.13 15.53 -0.30
CA THR A 80 -1.11 14.50 -0.67
C THR A 80 -1.00 14.07 -2.12
N ARG A 81 -0.43 14.90 -2.99
CA ARG A 81 -0.12 14.56 -4.39
C ARG A 81 0.99 13.51 -4.48
N GLU A 82 1.96 13.52 -3.56
CA GLU A 82 2.98 12.45 -3.51
C GLU A 82 2.35 11.10 -3.15
N ALA A 83 1.43 11.09 -2.17
CA ALA A 83 0.71 9.88 -1.78
C ALA A 83 -0.18 9.35 -2.91
N ARG A 84 -0.94 10.23 -3.58
CA ARG A 84 -1.74 9.89 -4.76
C ARG A 84 -0.88 9.30 -5.87
N ALA A 85 0.20 9.97 -6.24
CA ALA A 85 1.10 9.52 -7.30
C ALA A 85 1.80 8.20 -6.98
N ALA A 86 2.01 7.88 -5.70
CA ALA A 86 2.55 6.57 -5.28
C ALA A 86 1.53 5.44 -5.47
N LEU A 87 0.24 5.70 -5.17
CA LEU A 87 -0.84 4.74 -5.41
C LEU A 87 -1.12 4.56 -6.91
N GLU A 88 -1.10 5.65 -7.67
CA GLU A 88 -1.21 5.60 -9.15
C GLU A 88 -0.08 4.78 -9.76
N GLY A 89 1.16 4.96 -9.29
CA GLY A 89 2.28 4.12 -9.73
C GLY A 89 2.15 2.65 -9.32
N LEU A 90 1.51 2.35 -8.18
CA LEU A 90 1.36 0.98 -7.69
C LEU A 90 0.26 0.22 -8.44
N PHE A 91 -0.87 0.87 -8.74
CA PHE A 91 -2.05 0.23 -9.32
C PHE A 91 -2.26 0.52 -10.82
N GLY A 92 -1.59 1.54 -11.37
CA GLY A 92 -1.85 2.07 -12.71
C GLY A 92 -1.38 1.17 -13.86
N ASP A 93 -0.26 0.46 -13.71
CA ASP A 93 0.39 -0.24 -14.83
C ASP A 93 -0.51 -1.31 -15.48
N ASN A 94 -1.41 -1.95 -14.72
CA ASN A 94 -2.31 -2.99 -15.23
C ASN A 94 -3.76 -2.54 -15.46
N HIS A 95 -4.11 -1.27 -15.19
CA HIS A 95 -5.46 -0.68 -15.33
C HIS A 95 -6.62 -1.46 -14.67
N ARG A 96 -6.32 -2.47 -13.85
CA ARG A 96 -7.33 -3.30 -13.18
C ARG A 96 -8.05 -2.52 -12.08
N VAL A 97 -7.35 -1.61 -11.40
CA VAL A 97 -7.89 -0.81 -10.30
C VAL A 97 -7.96 0.64 -10.75
N GLN A 98 -9.16 1.20 -10.73
CA GLN A 98 -9.43 2.61 -10.97
C GLN A 98 -9.36 3.35 -9.63
N LEU A 99 -8.54 4.40 -9.55
CA LEU A 99 -8.33 5.17 -8.33
C LEU A 99 -9.27 6.38 -8.27
N GLY A 100 -10.12 6.42 -7.25
CA GLY A 100 -10.87 7.60 -6.82
C GLY A 100 -10.10 8.33 -5.71
N TRP A 101 -9.96 9.65 -5.83
CA TRP A 101 -9.23 10.47 -4.87
C TRP A 101 -10.09 11.63 -4.37
N MET A 102 -10.46 11.59 -3.09
CA MET A 102 -11.32 12.54 -2.39
C MET A 102 -10.60 13.14 -1.17
N VAL A 103 -9.33 13.49 -1.34
CA VAL A 103 -8.54 14.18 -0.31
C VAL A 103 -8.27 15.61 -0.76
N ASP A 104 -9.00 16.56 -0.18
CA ASP A 104 -8.90 17.99 -0.51
C ASP A 104 -7.70 18.67 0.17
N ALA A 105 -7.26 18.15 1.32
CA ALA A 105 -6.14 18.72 2.05
C ALA A 105 -4.84 18.63 1.21
N PRO A 106 -4.06 19.71 1.07
CA PRO A 106 -2.83 19.71 0.29
C PRO A 106 -1.70 18.92 0.96
N SER A 107 -1.77 18.76 2.29
CA SER A 107 -0.85 17.94 3.06
C SER A 107 -1.54 17.29 4.26
N LEU A 108 -1.05 16.11 4.62
CA LEU A 108 -1.47 15.37 5.81
C LEU A 108 -0.25 15.06 6.69
N PRO A 109 -0.41 14.94 8.02
CA PRO A 109 0.64 14.45 8.90
C PRO A 109 1.16 13.08 8.47
N LYS A 110 2.44 12.82 8.73
CA LYS A 110 3.10 11.54 8.39
C LYS A 110 2.32 10.29 8.85
N PRO A 111 1.81 10.20 10.09
CA PRO A 111 1.04 9.03 10.52
C PRO A 111 -0.23 8.81 9.69
N ALA A 112 -0.95 9.88 9.36
CA ALA A 112 -2.18 9.81 8.57
C ALA A 112 -1.90 9.32 7.14
N VAL A 113 -0.83 9.80 6.49
CA VAL A 113 -0.43 9.30 5.16
C VAL A 113 -0.04 7.83 5.20
N LYS A 114 0.71 7.40 6.23
CA LYS A 114 1.07 5.99 6.38
C LYS A 114 -0.16 5.11 6.55
N VAL A 115 -1.11 5.50 7.40
CA VAL A 115 -2.38 4.77 7.58
C VAL A 115 -3.14 4.71 6.25
N LEU A 116 -3.33 5.84 5.57
CA LEU A 116 -4.03 5.93 4.28
C LEU A 116 -3.40 5.00 3.24
N LEU A 117 -2.08 5.06 3.06
CA LEU A 117 -1.38 4.25 2.06
C LEU A 117 -1.46 2.75 2.37
N ASN A 118 -1.32 2.35 3.64
CA ASN A 118 -1.41 0.94 4.03
C ASN A 118 -2.83 0.39 3.89
N LEU A 119 -3.85 1.16 4.26
CA LEU A 119 -5.25 0.77 4.03
C LEU A 119 -5.57 0.67 2.54
N ALA A 120 -5.09 1.60 1.73
CA ALA A 120 -5.25 1.57 0.28
C ALA A 120 -4.53 0.37 -0.37
N LEU A 121 -3.32 0.03 0.09
CA LEU A 121 -2.60 -1.18 -0.34
C LEU A 121 -3.44 -2.44 -0.08
N ILE A 122 -3.94 -2.61 1.15
CA ILE A 122 -4.71 -3.78 1.55
C ILE A 122 -6.03 -3.86 0.77
N ALA A 123 -6.71 -2.73 0.59
CA ALA A 123 -7.98 -2.66 -0.14
C ALA A 123 -7.79 -2.96 -1.63
N GLY A 124 -6.73 -2.42 -2.23
CA GLY A 124 -6.39 -2.68 -3.63
C GLY A 124 -5.98 -4.14 -3.87
N ASP A 125 -5.19 -4.74 -2.98
CA ASP A 125 -4.83 -6.17 -3.04
C ASP A 125 -6.06 -7.09 -2.89
N ALA A 126 -7.10 -6.63 -2.18
CA ALA A 126 -8.35 -7.37 -2.04
C ALA A 126 -9.21 -7.39 -3.33
N LEU A 127 -8.95 -6.49 -4.30
CA LEU A 127 -9.63 -6.42 -5.60
C LEU A 127 -9.06 -7.45 -6.59
N VAL A 128 -9.35 -8.73 -6.35
CA VAL A 128 -8.77 -9.88 -7.11
C VAL A 128 -8.95 -9.76 -8.63
N ARG A 129 -10.06 -9.16 -9.09
CA ARG A 129 -10.36 -8.94 -10.51
C ARG A 129 -10.34 -7.46 -10.92
N GLY A 130 -9.72 -6.61 -10.10
CA GLY A 130 -9.82 -5.17 -10.28
C GLY A 130 -11.17 -4.60 -9.81
N GLY A 131 -11.37 -3.32 -10.05
CA GLY A 131 -12.54 -2.56 -9.59
C GLY A 131 -12.21 -1.09 -9.33
N GLN A 132 -13.03 -0.47 -8.49
CA GLN A 132 -12.86 0.90 -8.01
C GLN A 132 -12.21 0.89 -6.62
N LEU A 133 -11.19 1.71 -6.43
CA LEU A 133 -10.56 1.99 -5.14
C LEU A 133 -10.67 3.48 -4.84
N ASP A 134 -11.63 3.85 -3.99
CA ASP A 134 -11.89 5.21 -3.56
C ASP A 134 -11.16 5.52 -2.25
N ILE A 135 -10.46 6.64 -2.19
CA ILE A 135 -9.65 7.04 -1.04
C ILE A 135 -10.03 8.47 -0.65
N GLY A 136 -10.50 8.64 0.59
CA GLY A 136 -10.86 9.93 1.17
C GLY A 136 -10.14 10.18 2.49
N ALA A 137 -9.89 11.45 2.78
CA ALA A 137 -9.40 11.88 4.07
C ALA A 137 -9.79 13.34 4.33
N GLU A 138 -10.31 13.60 5.52
CA GLU A 138 -10.79 14.91 5.94
C GLU A 138 -10.18 15.32 7.27
N ARG A 139 -9.88 16.62 7.42
CA ARG A 139 -9.52 17.21 8.70
C ARG A 139 -10.80 17.52 9.46
N THR A 140 -10.89 17.02 10.68
CA THR A 140 -12.01 17.28 11.59
C THR A 140 -11.55 18.16 12.75
N ALA A 141 -12.48 18.58 13.60
CA ALA A 141 -12.15 19.31 14.82
C ALA A 141 -11.26 18.51 15.78
N ASN A 142 -11.30 17.18 15.70
CA ASN A 142 -10.61 16.28 16.62
C ASN A 142 -9.39 15.59 15.99
N GLY A 143 -9.13 15.80 14.70
CA GLY A 143 -7.99 15.19 14.01
C GLY A 143 -8.24 14.93 12.54
N ILE A 144 -8.00 13.69 12.09
CA ILE A 144 -8.10 13.31 10.68
C ILE A 144 -8.89 12.01 10.57
N ASP A 145 -9.95 12.04 9.77
CA ASP A 145 -10.69 10.84 9.40
C ASP A 145 -10.27 10.39 8.00
N ILE A 146 -10.10 9.09 7.82
CA ILE A 146 -9.69 8.42 6.58
C ILE A 146 -10.74 7.38 6.24
N ALA A 147 -11.14 7.34 4.98
CA ALA A 147 -12.00 6.31 4.42
C ALA A 147 -11.35 5.70 3.18
N VAL A 148 -11.27 4.37 3.12
CA VAL A 148 -10.82 3.63 1.93
C VAL A 148 -11.90 2.63 1.56
N ARG A 149 -12.45 2.76 0.37
CA ARG A 149 -13.53 1.90 -0.15
C ARG A 149 -13.04 1.18 -1.40
N ALA A 150 -13.13 -0.14 -1.39
CA ALA A 150 -12.91 -1.00 -2.55
C ALA A 150 -14.23 -1.65 -2.99
N ASP A 151 -14.51 -1.54 -4.28
CA ASP A 151 -15.72 -2.07 -4.93
C ASP A 151 -15.33 -2.79 -6.22
N GLY A 152 -15.82 -4.01 -6.43
CA GLY A 152 -15.47 -4.80 -7.60
C GLY A 152 -16.15 -6.16 -7.64
N LEU A 153 -16.02 -6.84 -8.78
CA LEU A 153 -16.71 -8.12 -9.05
C LEU A 153 -16.34 -9.25 -8.09
N ARG A 154 -15.14 -9.20 -7.50
CA ARG A 154 -14.66 -10.18 -6.53
C ARG A 154 -13.71 -9.51 -5.56
N ILE A 155 -14.16 -9.35 -4.32
CA ILE A 155 -13.38 -8.76 -3.22
C ILE A 155 -13.05 -9.86 -2.22
N VAL A 156 -11.77 -10.01 -1.88
CA VAL A 156 -11.31 -11.01 -0.90
C VAL A 156 -10.33 -10.35 0.06
N LEU A 157 -10.80 -10.04 1.26
CA LEU A 157 -9.91 -9.67 2.37
C LEU A 157 -9.55 -10.94 3.17
N ASP A 158 -8.27 -11.26 3.19
CA ASP A 158 -7.74 -12.40 3.94
C ASP A 158 -8.07 -12.28 5.45
N ALA A 159 -8.39 -13.41 6.10
CA ALA A 159 -8.75 -13.44 7.51
C ALA A 159 -7.60 -12.96 8.42
N GLU A 160 -6.36 -13.24 8.03
CA GLU A 160 -5.16 -12.79 8.72
C GLU A 160 -5.04 -11.26 8.68
N LEU A 161 -5.23 -10.66 7.51
CA LEU A 161 -5.21 -9.20 7.33
C LEU A 161 -6.34 -8.53 8.09
N ARG A 162 -7.55 -9.12 8.04
CA ARG A 162 -8.70 -8.64 8.81
C ARG A 162 -8.42 -8.71 10.31
N GLY A 163 -7.88 -9.82 10.81
CA GLY A 163 -7.51 -10.00 12.21
C GLY A 163 -6.49 -8.96 12.65
N ALA A 164 -5.41 -8.76 11.88
CA ALA A 164 -4.39 -7.76 12.15
C ALA A 164 -4.95 -6.32 12.22
N LEU A 165 -5.84 -5.93 11.30
CA LEU A 165 -6.51 -4.62 11.33
C LEU A 165 -7.43 -4.45 12.56
N LEU A 166 -8.02 -5.54 13.04
CA LEU A 166 -8.89 -5.56 14.22
C LEU A 166 -8.13 -5.76 15.54
N GLY A 167 -6.79 -5.87 15.49
CA GLY A 167 -5.94 -5.98 16.67
C GLY A 167 -5.68 -7.40 17.18
N ASP A 168 -5.94 -8.43 16.37
CA ASP A 168 -5.57 -9.81 16.71
C ASP A 168 -4.04 -9.99 16.65
N ALA A 169 -3.43 -10.08 17.83
CA ALA A 169 -1.99 -10.22 18.00
C ALA A 169 -1.44 -11.56 17.48
N ALA A 170 -2.29 -12.56 17.18
CA ALA A 170 -1.84 -13.83 16.60
C ALA A 170 -1.41 -13.68 15.13
N MET A 171 -1.79 -12.60 14.45
CA MET A 171 -1.61 -12.39 13.01
C MET A 171 -0.31 -11.64 12.68
N MET A 172 0.78 -11.87 13.42
CA MET A 172 2.06 -11.17 13.23
C MET A 172 2.98 -11.89 12.23
N THR A 173 2.70 -11.70 10.94
CA THR A 173 3.53 -12.24 9.84
C THR A 173 4.02 -11.13 8.91
N PRO A 174 4.96 -11.41 7.97
CA PRO A 174 5.35 -10.43 6.97
C PRO A 174 4.17 -9.92 6.13
N ARG A 175 3.20 -10.78 5.84
CA ARG A 175 2.02 -10.40 5.05
C ARG A 175 1.16 -9.38 5.79
N ALA A 176 0.93 -9.61 7.08
CA ALA A 176 0.10 -8.78 7.93
C ALA A 176 0.79 -7.52 8.49
N ALA A 177 2.11 -7.42 8.37
CA ALA A 177 2.90 -6.31 8.92
C ALA A 177 2.36 -4.91 8.54
N ALA A 178 1.86 -4.73 7.30
CA ALA A 178 1.24 -3.48 6.84
C ALA A 178 -0.06 -3.14 7.60
N ALA A 179 -0.90 -4.14 7.86
CA ALA A 179 -2.13 -3.99 8.65
C ALA A 179 -1.80 -3.65 10.11
N CYS A 180 -0.82 -4.35 10.69
CA CYS A 180 -0.36 -4.10 12.05
C CYS A 180 0.19 -2.68 12.20
N LEU A 181 0.99 -2.20 11.23
CA LEU A 181 1.52 -0.84 11.23
C LEU A 181 0.39 0.20 11.20
N ALA A 182 -0.59 0.04 10.30
CA ALA A 182 -1.71 0.96 10.20
C ALA A 182 -2.51 1.01 11.51
N ARG A 183 -2.77 -0.16 12.10
CA ARG A 183 -3.47 -0.27 13.38
C ARG A 183 -2.72 0.40 14.52
N GLU A 184 -1.43 0.12 14.67
CA GLU A 184 -0.60 0.72 15.72
C GLU A 184 -0.56 2.25 15.58
N LEU A 185 -0.38 2.79 14.37
CA LEU A 185 -0.35 4.25 14.18
C LEU A 185 -1.67 4.92 14.56
N VAL A 186 -2.80 4.25 14.28
CA VAL A 186 -4.12 4.72 14.73
C VAL A 186 -4.23 4.66 16.25
N GLU A 187 -3.83 3.57 16.89
CA GLU A 187 -3.88 3.41 18.36
C GLU A 187 -2.96 4.39 19.09
N GLN A 188 -1.74 4.64 18.58
CA GLN A 188 -0.81 5.63 19.13
C GLN A 188 -1.37 7.05 19.10
N SER A 189 -2.22 7.36 18.12
CA SER A 189 -2.93 8.63 18.06
C SER A 189 -4.18 8.68 18.94
N GLY A 190 -4.50 7.63 19.71
CA GLY A 190 -5.75 7.53 20.47
C GLY A 190 -7.01 7.39 19.58
N GLY A 191 -6.81 7.02 18.32
CA GLY A 191 -7.86 6.90 17.31
C GLY A 191 -8.49 5.51 17.24
N THR A 192 -9.32 5.29 16.22
CA THR A 192 -10.00 4.02 16.00
C THR A 192 -9.91 3.56 14.54
N LEU A 193 -9.79 2.26 14.32
CA LEU A 193 -9.79 1.63 12.99
C LEU A 193 -10.95 0.64 12.91
N GLN A 194 -11.74 0.75 11.85
CA GLN A 194 -12.91 -0.07 11.55
C GLN A 194 -12.78 -0.73 10.19
N VAL A 195 -13.34 -1.94 10.08
CA VAL A 195 -13.40 -2.72 8.84
C VAL A 195 -14.84 -3.15 8.62
N SER A 196 -15.34 -3.04 7.39
CA SER A 196 -16.69 -3.49 7.04
C SER A 196 -16.92 -4.98 7.37
N PRO A 197 -18.17 -5.39 7.64
CA PRO A 197 -18.54 -6.80 7.79
C PRO A 197 -18.10 -7.66 6.60
N VAL A 198 -17.95 -8.97 6.83
CA VAL A 198 -17.50 -9.93 5.80
C VAL A 198 -18.50 -10.07 4.65
N ASP A 199 -19.79 -9.92 4.95
CA ASP A 199 -20.91 -9.99 4.01
C ASP A 199 -21.25 -8.65 3.33
N SER A 200 -20.49 -7.60 3.62
CA SER A 200 -20.66 -6.29 2.98
C SER A 200 -20.40 -6.38 1.46
N PRO A 201 -21.24 -5.73 0.61
CA PRO A 201 -21.06 -5.75 -0.84
C PRO A 201 -19.78 -5.00 -1.29
N VAL A 202 -19.26 -4.11 -0.44
CA VAL A 202 -18.00 -3.39 -0.65
C VAL A 202 -17.09 -3.60 0.55
N LEU A 203 -15.78 -3.52 0.33
CA LEU A 203 -14.81 -3.45 1.41
C LEU A 203 -14.62 -1.99 1.81
N LEU A 204 -14.88 -1.66 3.08
CA LEU A 204 -14.67 -0.32 3.62
C LEU A 204 -13.75 -0.39 4.83
N PHE A 205 -12.71 0.44 4.80
CA PHE A 205 -11.90 0.77 5.97
C PHE A 205 -12.20 2.20 6.41
N GLY A 206 -12.43 2.39 7.69
CA GLY A 206 -12.50 3.69 8.34
C GLY A 206 -11.41 3.81 9.38
N ALA A 207 -10.70 4.92 9.43
CA ALA A 207 -9.73 5.21 10.47
C ALA A 207 -9.82 6.65 10.92
N SER A 208 -9.86 6.88 12.23
CA SER A 208 -9.72 8.20 12.84
C SER A 208 -8.36 8.31 13.51
N LEU A 209 -7.66 9.43 13.33
CA LEU A 209 -6.46 9.78 14.07
C LEU A 209 -6.72 11.05 14.85
N VAL A 210 -6.53 11.03 16.17
CA VAL A 210 -6.75 12.21 17.01
C VAL A 210 -5.49 13.07 17.01
N THR A 211 -5.66 14.38 16.84
CA THR A 211 -4.57 15.35 17.10
C THR A 211 -4.81 15.95 18.48
N GLY A 212 -3.91 15.65 19.41
CA GLY A 212 -3.87 16.28 20.74
C GLY A 212 -3.39 17.73 20.70
#